data_AF-A0A2V5JNS7-F1
#
_entry.id   AF-A0A2V5JNS7-F1
#
_cell.length_a   1.000
_cell.length_b   1.000
_cell.length_c   1.000
_cell.angle_alpha   90.00
_cell.angle_beta   90.00
_cell.angle_gamma   90.00
#
_symmetry.space_group_name_H-M   'P 1'
#
loop_
_entity.id
_entity.type
_entity.pdbx_description
1 polymer ?
#
loop_
_entity_poly.entity_id
_entity_poly.type
_entity_poly.pdbx_seq_one_letter_code
_entity_poly.pdbx_strand_id
1 'polypeptide(L)'
;MAIRSFFRVQVLSTPVSDLIRRLTVALLIATIFLAGIQLRRWIGDTTRHVRYQHDIVNGFYWGSEVLKEAHRLSPDEASANSWQGFCRGYLALYDRVKHKAYEKDYHLDYPPLRLLVMAIWAKQVRDGFPGVDDGHPKLVNPLLKINFVCELLSAVAIFLLVRLCVRRSSLGARSSLLHRFSQEQRASIFGLAAASVAWLEPSMILDAHGWPQWDVWILPFYLFAALAALKNRWFWCGCLVAAGAMLKGQLLFVAPFFVFWPLWQKRWTSTLRVLAGFAATSALIASPWLLRTPASWIAIAAVAGISLPVFLKYKVPHGSAWLAGIIGCAVFVIGVFTRGSFAWLQVGFIYGTEHYPYLFISSCYNLPSLLSKVGWSLKESFLSADLGFVHLHLTLQWALRLLYLASLALCAHGLARHLRDRDPRVLIAIAAPWLLMFALLGQMHERYLMWGAVVSAVALGVSIRLTVVHFVISLASTAMIVHVMLIDKKLDATLPAIDALKHIRPYGSVVVLACVAVYLWNTFSTRLPAFQHREVRLGATPSVSLGTGAGGGLSLPAGDCE
;
A
#
# COMPACT_ATOMS: atom_id res chain seq x y z
N MET A 1 34.61 -60.95 5.59
CA MET A 1 33.20 -60.65 5.96
C MET A 1 33.16 -59.90 7.31
N ALA A 2 33.82 -58.74 7.37
CA ALA A 2 33.80 -57.78 8.49
C ALA A 2 34.35 -56.46 7.91
N ILE A 3 34.03 -55.31 8.49
CA ILE A 3 34.24 -53.93 7.99
C ILE A 3 33.06 -53.39 7.16
N ARG A 4 31.88 -53.26 7.79
CA ARG A 4 30.80 -52.35 7.35
C ARG A 4 29.99 -51.73 8.50
N SER A 5 30.52 -51.67 9.72
CA SER A 5 29.73 -51.25 10.89
C SER A 5 30.07 -49.89 11.52
N PHE A 6 31.05 -49.12 11.02
CA PHE A 6 31.50 -47.91 11.72
C PHE A 6 30.94 -46.56 11.23
N PHE A 7 30.07 -46.53 10.21
CA PHE A 7 29.42 -45.29 9.74
C PHE A 7 27.90 -45.28 9.99
N ARG A 8 27.47 -45.71 11.17
CA ARG A 8 26.16 -45.32 11.72
C ARG A 8 26.39 -44.16 12.68
N VAL A 9 26.62 -42.97 12.13
CA VAL A 9 26.49 -41.72 12.87
C VAL A 9 25.08 -41.74 13.46
N GLN A 10 25.02 -41.83 14.79
CA GLN A 10 23.80 -41.70 15.56
C GLN A 10 23.10 -40.42 15.12
N VAL A 11 21.97 -40.63 14.45
CA VAL A 11 20.95 -39.62 14.19
C VAL A 11 20.66 -38.97 15.54
N LEU A 12 21.08 -37.70 15.69
CA LEU A 12 20.66 -36.85 16.81
C LEU A 12 19.18 -37.08 17.07
N SER A 13 18.84 -37.38 18.32
CA SER A 13 17.46 -37.57 18.73
C SER A 13 16.58 -36.44 18.18
N THR A 14 15.45 -36.82 17.58
CA THR A 14 14.48 -35.92 16.95
C THR A 14 14.14 -34.66 17.75
N PRO A 15 14.06 -34.64 19.10
CA PRO A 15 13.83 -33.41 19.86
C PRO A 15 15.03 -32.42 19.83
N VAL A 16 16.27 -32.90 19.82
CA VAL A 16 17.46 -32.04 19.84
C VAL A 16 17.63 -31.33 18.50
N SER A 17 17.44 -32.06 17.39
CA SER A 17 17.50 -31.47 16.04
C SER A 17 16.38 -30.43 15.79
N ASP A 18 15.17 -30.68 16.31
CA ASP A 18 14.06 -29.72 16.23
C ASP A 18 14.30 -28.47 17.09
N LEU A 19 14.89 -28.62 18.29
CA LEU A 19 15.28 -27.50 19.14
C LEU A 19 16.37 -26.65 18.47
N ILE A 20 17.42 -27.28 17.94
CA ILE A 20 18.50 -26.59 17.21
C ILE A 20 17.90 -25.81 16.04
N ARG A 21 17.03 -26.42 15.22
CA ARG A 21 16.37 -25.74 14.10
C ARG A 21 15.60 -24.50 14.55
N ARG A 22 14.82 -24.59 15.64
CA ARG A 22 14.05 -23.45 16.18
C ARG A 22 14.97 -22.33 16.67
N LEU A 23 16.05 -22.68 17.37
CA LEU A 23 17.05 -21.72 17.83
C LEU A 23 17.75 -21.03 16.65
N THR A 24 18.14 -21.77 15.62
CA THR A 24 18.75 -21.19 14.41
C THR A 24 17.81 -20.22 13.70
N VAL A 25 16.53 -20.57 13.56
CA VAL A 25 15.53 -19.67 12.96
C VAL A 25 15.31 -18.43 13.82
N ALA A 26 15.21 -18.59 15.14
CA ALA A 26 15.08 -17.46 16.07
C ALA A 26 16.31 -16.53 16.01
N LEU A 27 17.51 -17.09 15.97
CA LEU A 27 18.76 -16.35 15.86
C LEU A 27 18.84 -15.61 14.51
N LEU A 28 18.43 -16.23 13.41
CA LEU A 28 18.37 -15.59 12.10
C LEU A 28 17.41 -14.40 12.10
N ILE A 29 16.19 -14.58 12.65
CA ILE A 29 15.20 -13.50 12.78
C ILE A 29 15.76 -12.36 13.63
N ALA A 30 16.36 -12.68 14.78
CA ALA A 30 16.98 -11.69 15.66
C ALA A 30 18.11 -10.94 14.95
N THR A 31 18.96 -11.65 14.20
CA THR A 31 20.07 -11.05 13.45
C THR A 31 19.56 -10.09 12.38
N ILE A 32 18.58 -10.49 11.56
CA ILE A 32 17.99 -9.63 10.52
C ILE A 32 17.31 -8.41 11.15
N PHE A 33 16.59 -8.60 12.26
CA PHE A 33 15.94 -7.52 12.97
C PHE A 33 16.96 -6.49 13.50
N LEU A 34 17.99 -6.95 14.20
CA LEU A 34 19.05 -6.11 14.75
C LEU A 34 19.89 -5.44 13.66
N ALA A 35 20.21 -6.16 12.59
CA ALA A 35 20.90 -5.59 11.42
C ALA A 35 20.09 -4.45 10.80
N GLY A 36 18.76 -4.62 10.64
CA GLY A 36 17.92 -3.55 10.12
C GLY A 36 17.78 -2.35 11.07
N ILE A 37 17.84 -2.54 12.39
CA ILE A 37 17.94 -1.43 13.36
C ILE A 37 19.27 -0.69 13.19
N GLN A 38 20.38 -1.43 13.16
CA GLN A 38 21.71 -0.84 13.01
C GLN A 38 21.85 -0.11 11.68
N LEU A 39 21.32 -0.67 10.59
CA LEU A 39 21.36 -0.06 9.26
C LEU A 39 20.62 1.29 9.23
N ARG A 40 19.44 1.39 9.85
CA ARG A 40 18.70 2.66 9.93
C ARG A 40 19.44 3.73 10.74
N ARG A 41 20.07 3.33 11.85
CA ARG A 41 20.93 4.23 12.66
C ARG A 41 22.13 4.69 11.84
N TRP A 42 22.85 3.75 11.23
CA TRP A 42 24.01 4.03 10.41
C TRP A 42 23.69 4.93 9.22
N ILE A 43 22.58 4.70 8.52
CA ILE A 43 22.10 5.58 7.45
C ILE A 43 21.80 6.97 8.00
N GLY A 44 21.07 7.07 9.11
CA GLY A 44 20.79 8.34 9.75
C GLY A 44 22.07 9.13 10.05
N ASP A 45 23.07 8.49 10.65
CA ASP A 45 24.31 9.17 11.02
C ASP A 45 25.16 9.53 9.79
N THR A 46 25.29 8.61 8.84
CA THR A 46 26.15 8.78 7.65
C THR A 46 25.60 9.81 6.67
N THR A 47 24.29 9.87 6.48
CA THR A 47 23.68 10.81 5.53
C THR A 47 23.46 12.20 6.10
N ARG A 48 23.87 12.49 7.34
CA ARG A 48 23.62 13.78 8.02
C ARG A 48 24.05 15.00 7.18
N HIS A 49 25.13 14.89 6.42
CA HIS A 49 25.67 15.96 5.58
C HIS A 49 24.86 16.21 4.30
N VAL A 50 24.18 15.17 3.79
CA VAL A 50 23.37 15.20 2.55
C VAL A 50 21.87 15.07 2.82
N ARG A 51 21.47 15.16 4.09
CA ARG A 51 20.08 15.03 4.50
C ARG A 51 19.29 16.26 4.06
N TYR A 52 18.24 16.01 3.28
CA TYR A 52 17.26 17.02 2.92
C TYR A 52 16.37 17.34 4.14
N GLN A 53 16.36 18.61 4.57
CA GLN A 53 15.70 19.05 5.80
C GLN A 53 14.33 19.70 5.56
N HIS A 54 14.01 20.08 4.33
CA HIS A 54 12.84 20.91 4.04
C HIS A 54 11.52 20.27 4.52
N ASP A 55 11.30 18.97 4.35
CA ASP A 55 10.06 18.32 4.82
C ASP A 55 9.97 18.24 6.36
N ILE A 56 11.10 18.17 7.05
CA ILE A 56 11.15 18.22 8.52
C ILE A 56 10.80 19.63 8.99
N VAL A 57 11.41 20.64 8.38
CA VAL A 57 11.16 22.06 8.64
C VAL A 57 9.70 22.41 8.36
N ASN A 58 9.18 22.02 7.20
CA ASN A 58 7.80 22.24 6.81
C ASN A 58 6.82 21.54 7.78
N GLY A 59 7.13 20.31 8.19
CA GLY A 59 6.37 19.59 9.21
C GLY A 59 6.31 20.33 10.53
N PHE A 60 7.47 20.82 11.00
CA PHE A 60 7.57 21.54 12.27
C PHE A 60 6.90 22.90 12.21
N TYR A 61 7.03 23.61 11.09
CA TYR A 61 6.38 24.88 10.81
C TYR A 61 4.86 24.76 10.92
N TRP A 62 4.24 23.83 10.19
CA TRP A 62 2.79 23.66 10.23
C TRP A 62 2.29 23.15 11.57
N GLY A 63 3.06 22.29 12.25
CA GLY A 63 2.77 21.91 13.62
C GLY A 63 2.81 23.11 14.58
N SER A 64 3.77 24.02 14.42
CA SER A 64 3.87 25.24 15.21
C SER A 64 2.79 26.26 14.85
N GLU A 65 2.33 26.32 13.60
CA GLU A 65 1.19 27.15 13.19
C GLU A 65 -0.14 26.72 13.85
N VAL A 66 -0.28 25.46 14.24
CA VAL A 66 -1.39 25.00 15.10
C VAL A 66 -1.28 25.63 16.49
N LEU A 67 -0.08 25.62 17.08
CA LEU A 67 0.16 26.19 18.41
C LEU A 67 -0.01 27.70 18.42
N LYS A 68 0.48 28.40 17.40
CA LYS A 68 0.24 29.85 17.26
C LYS A 68 -1.25 30.15 17.14
N GLU A 69 -2.01 29.31 16.45
CA GLU A 69 -3.46 29.47 16.40
C GLU A 69 -4.15 29.23 17.73
N ALA A 70 -3.67 28.23 18.50
CA ALA A 70 -4.14 28.02 19.86
C ALA A 70 -3.94 29.28 20.72
N HIS A 71 -2.80 29.96 20.61
CA HIS A 71 -2.53 31.22 21.30
C HIS A 71 -3.44 32.37 20.84
N ARG A 72 -3.71 32.48 19.53
CA ARG A 72 -4.61 33.52 19.00
C ARG A 72 -6.07 33.34 19.46
N LEU A 73 -6.50 32.09 19.64
CA LEU A 73 -7.89 31.76 19.96
C LEU A 73 -8.14 31.52 21.46
N SER A 74 -7.12 31.64 22.29
CA SER A 74 -7.22 31.45 23.74
C SER A 74 -7.16 32.80 24.46
N PRO A 75 -7.93 32.98 25.55
CA PRO A 75 -7.97 34.23 26.28
C PRO A 75 -6.68 34.54 27.07
N ASP A 76 -5.92 33.51 27.43
CA ASP A 76 -4.71 33.62 28.25
C ASP A 76 -3.68 32.53 27.87
N GLU A 77 -2.45 32.69 28.36
CA GLU A 77 -1.33 31.81 28.04
C GLU A 77 -1.48 30.39 28.63
N ALA A 78 -2.08 30.25 29.82
CA ALA A 78 -2.29 28.94 30.43
C ALA A 78 -3.32 28.13 29.64
N SER A 79 -4.41 28.77 29.19
CA SER A 79 -5.40 28.11 28.33
C SER A 79 -4.86 27.82 26.92
N ALA A 80 -4.02 28.69 26.35
CA ALA A 80 -3.33 28.46 25.07
C ALA A 80 -2.42 27.22 25.09
N ASN A 81 -1.66 27.03 26.18
CA ASN A 81 -0.72 25.92 26.34
C ASN A 81 -1.39 24.58 26.72
N SER A 82 -2.67 24.62 27.08
CA SER A 82 -3.47 23.44 27.40
C SER A 82 -3.79 22.58 26.16
N TRP A 83 -4.14 21.32 26.38
CA TRP A 83 -4.66 20.44 25.31
C TRP A 83 -5.97 20.94 24.70
N GLN A 84 -6.77 21.70 25.44
CA GLN A 84 -7.99 22.31 24.91
C GLN A 84 -7.66 23.43 23.92
N GLY A 85 -6.68 24.29 24.28
CA GLY A 85 -6.13 25.31 23.39
C GLY A 85 -5.57 24.69 22.11
N PHE A 86 -4.76 23.64 22.25
CA PHE A 86 -4.24 22.85 21.12
C PHE A 86 -5.35 22.37 20.18
N CYS A 87 -6.39 21.71 20.71
CA CYS A 87 -7.51 21.21 19.91
C CYS A 87 -8.22 22.36 19.19
N ARG A 88 -8.44 23.50 19.86
CA ARG A 88 -9.05 24.68 19.24
C ARG A 88 -8.22 25.20 18.07
N GLY A 89 -6.90 25.36 18.25
CA GLY A 89 -5.99 25.79 17.20
C GLY A 89 -5.93 24.82 16.02
N TYR A 90 -5.90 23.51 16.31
CA TYR A 90 -5.86 22.46 15.30
C TYR A 90 -7.11 22.45 14.42
N LEU A 91 -8.29 22.58 15.04
CA LEU A 91 -9.56 22.59 14.32
C LEU A 91 -9.77 23.87 13.50
N ALA A 92 -9.20 25.01 13.93
CA ALA A 92 -9.31 26.29 13.24
C ALA A 92 -8.31 26.49 12.09
N LEU A 93 -7.16 25.79 12.11
CA LEU A 93 -6.05 26.05 11.19
C LEU A 93 -6.46 25.99 9.70
N TYR A 94 -7.20 24.95 9.28
CA TYR A 94 -7.59 24.81 7.88
C TYR A 94 -8.45 25.98 7.37
N ASP A 95 -9.38 26.47 8.19
CA ASP A 95 -10.23 27.60 7.81
C ASP A 95 -9.42 28.88 7.70
N ARG A 96 -8.49 29.10 8.64
CA ARG A 96 -7.59 30.24 8.59
C ARG A 96 -6.73 30.22 7.34
N VAL A 97 -6.09 29.09 7.05
CA VAL A 97 -5.24 28.92 5.86
C VAL A 97 -6.06 29.19 4.60
N LYS A 98 -7.27 28.63 4.52
CA LYS A 98 -8.16 28.86 3.38
C LYS A 98 -8.56 30.35 3.24
N HIS A 99 -8.84 31.02 4.35
CA HIS A 99 -9.28 32.42 4.36
C HIS A 99 -8.14 33.40 4.03
N LYS A 100 -6.92 33.13 4.48
CA LYS A 100 -5.75 33.99 4.30
C LYS A 100 -4.97 33.74 3.01
N ALA A 101 -5.28 32.68 2.27
CA ALA A 101 -4.55 32.33 1.06
C ALA A 101 -4.74 33.39 -0.04
N TYR A 102 -3.62 33.96 -0.48
CA TYR A 102 -3.56 34.77 -1.69
C TYR A 102 -3.51 33.84 -2.90
N GLU A 103 -4.26 34.15 -3.97
CA GLU A 103 -4.29 33.35 -5.22
C GLU A 103 -4.55 31.84 -5.05
N LYS A 104 -5.22 31.45 -3.95
CA LYS A 104 -5.46 30.03 -3.56
C LYS A 104 -4.16 29.24 -3.31
N ASP A 105 -3.06 29.93 -3.02
CA ASP A 105 -1.84 29.32 -2.54
C ASP A 105 -1.95 29.08 -1.03
N TYR A 106 -2.19 27.83 -0.64
CA TYR A 106 -2.37 27.46 0.76
C TYR A 106 -1.05 27.12 1.46
N HIS A 107 -0.02 26.71 0.70
CA HIS A 107 1.24 26.11 1.15
C HIS A 107 1.12 24.83 2.02
N LEU A 108 0.03 24.66 2.78
CA LEU A 108 -0.31 23.47 3.54
C LEU A 108 -0.97 22.44 2.62
N ASP A 109 -0.44 21.22 2.59
CA ASP A 109 -0.97 20.09 1.81
C ASP A 109 -1.17 18.83 2.67
N TYR A 110 -1.27 18.98 3.99
CA TYR A 110 -1.37 17.83 4.90
C TYR A 110 -2.82 17.41 5.10
N PRO A 111 -3.13 16.11 4.96
CA PRO A 111 -4.37 15.55 5.46
C PRO A 111 -4.50 15.65 6.99
N PRO A 112 -5.71 15.54 7.55
CA PRO A 112 -5.97 15.77 8.97
C PRO A 112 -5.03 15.00 9.92
N LEU A 113 -4.92 13.67 9.81
CA LEU A 113 -4.09 12.91 10.74
C LEU A 113 -2.59 13.22 10.60
N ARG A 114 -2.12 13.57 9.39
CA ARG A 114 -0.73 14.02 9.22
C ARG A 114 -0.49 15.31 9.98
N LEU A 115 -1.36 16.30 9.79
CA LEU A 115 -1.27 17.58 10.49
C LEU A 115 -1.34 17.37 12.01
N LEU A 116 -2.21 16.48 12.49
CA LEU A 116 -2.30 16.14 13.91
C LEU A 116 -0.97 15.60 14.46
N VAL A 117 -0.34 14.65 13.76
CA VAL A 117 0.96 14.09 14.18
C VAL A 117 2.03 15.18 14.22
N MET A 118 2.09 16.04 13.19
CA MET A 118 3.06 17.15 13.15
C MET A 118 2.82 18.17 14.26
N ALA A 119 1.56 18.47 14.57
CA ALA A 119 1.19 19.40 15.64
C ALA A 119 1.49 18.84 17.03
N ILE A 120 1.23 17.55 17.29
CA ILE A 120 1.61 16.89 18.55
C ILE A 120 3.13 16.88 18.71
N TRP A 121 3.87 16.56 17.64
CA TRP A 121 5.33 16.59 17.66
C TRP A 121 5.86 18.00 17.93
N ALA A 122 5.34 19.01 17.24
CA ALA A 122 5.73 20.40 17.46
C ALA A 122 5.45 20.85 18.90
N LYS A 123 4.28 20.48 19.45
CA LYS A 123 3.96 20.74 20.87
C LYS A 123 4.98 20.13 21.81
N GLN A 124 5.27 18.83 21.64
CA GLN A 124 6.22 18.13 22.49
C GLN A 124 7.62 18.78 22.46
N VAL A 125 8.08 19.19 21.27
CA VAL A 125 9.38 19.85 21.12
C VAL A 125 9.37 21.23 21.77
N ARG A 126 8.32 22.03 21.58
CA ARG A 126 8.18 23.38 22.15
C ARG A 126 8.06 23.35 23.67
N ASP A 127 7.33 22.38 24.22
CA ASP A 127 7.20 22.18 25.67
C ASP A 127 8.54 21.81 26.31
N GLY A 128 9.35 20.97 25.65
CA GLY A 128 10.67 20.56 26.15
C GLY A 128 11.80 21.56 25.87
N PHE A 129 11.69 22.31 24.77
CA PHE A 129 12.72 23.22 24.27
C PHE A 129 12.09 24.48 23.63
N PRO A 130 11.66 25.46 24.45
CA PRO A 130 10.91 26.63 23.97
C PRO A 130 11.62 27.45 22.88
N GLY A 131 12.95 27.55 22.96
CA GLY A 131 13.79 28.35 22.06
C GLY A 131 14.29 27.65 20.79
N VAL A 132 13.73 26.49 20.41
CA VAL A 132 14.16 25.80 19.18
C VAL A 132 13.81 26.62 17.94
N ASP A 133 14.80 26.81 17.08
CA ASP A 133 14.60 27.45 15.78
C ASP A 133 13.74 26.55 14.86
N ASP A 134 12.78 27.16 14.18
CA ASP A 134 11.94 26.50 13.18
C ASP A 134 12.76 25.98 11.99
N GLY A 135 13.92 26.61 11.69
CA GLY A 135 14.75 26.29 10.53
C GLY A 135 15.56 24.99 10.64
N HIS A 136 15.88 24.52 11.84
CA HIS A 136 16.75 23.35 12.04
C HIS A 136 16.34 22.47 13.23
N PRO A 137 15.15 21.85 13.19
CA PRO A 137 14.71 20.96 14.25
C PRO A 137 15.64 19.75 14.36
N LYS A 138 16.58 19.80 15.31
CA LYS A 138 17.48 18.67 15.65
C LYS A 138 16.71 17.49 16.28
N LEU A 139 15.45 17.70 16.66
CA LEU A 139 14.61 16.80 17.47
C LEU A 139 13.55 16.05 16.64
N VAL A 140 13.96 15.45 15.53
CA VAL A 140 13.08 14.64 14.65
C VAL A 140 12.90 13.20 15.14
N ASN A 141 13.63 12.78 16.17
CA ASN A 141 13.66 11.40 16.67
C ASN A 141 12.28 10.76 16.92
N PRO A 142 11.26 11.45 17.48
CA PRO A 142 9.93 10.87 17.63
C PRO A 142 9.30 10.45 16.30
N LEU A 143 9.41 11.28 15.25
CA LEU A 143 8.88 10.96 13.92
C LEU A 143 9.66 9.81 13.26
N LEU A 144 10.97 9.74 13.45
CA LEU A 144 11.77 8.61 12.98
C LEU A 144 11.37 7.28 13.66
N LYS A 145 10.95 7.32 14.93
CA LYS A 145 10.39 6.14 15.61
C LYS A 145 9.05 5.73 15.00
N ILE A 146 8.21 6.68 14.59
CA ILE A 146 6.95 6.37 13.87
C ILE A 146 7.28 5.71 12.52
N ASN A 147 8.24 6.26 11.75
CA ASN A 147 8.74 5.64 10.52
C ASN A 147 9.16 4.19 10.78
N PHE A 148 10.02 3.96 11.78
CA PHE A 148 10.48 2.63 12.18
C PHE A 148 9.34 1.66 12.48
N VAL A 149 8.33 2.10 13.23
CA VAL A 149 7.15 1.27 13.55
C VAL A 149 6.36 0.95 12.28
N CYS A 150 6.13 1.92 11.40
CA CYS A 150 5.44 1.69 10.13
C CYS A 150 6.19 0.72 9.21
N GLU A 151 7.52 0.82 9.15
CA GLU A 151 8.37 -0.13 8.41
C GLU A 151 8.24 -1.55 8.97
N LEU A 152 8.30 -1.69 10.29
CA LEU A 152 8.20 -2.98 10.97
C LEU A 152 6.82 -3.62 10.74
N LEU A 153 5.75 -2.83 10.91
CA LEU A 153 4.38 -3.26 10.64
C LEU A 153 4.19 -3.67 9.17
N SER A 154 4.85 -2.98 8.23
CA SER A 154 4.82 -3.35 6.81
C SER A 154 5.50 -4.68 6.54
N ALA A 155 6.69 -4.91 7.12
CA ALA A 155 7.37 -6.20 7.02
C ALA A 155 6.53 -7.35 7.62
N VAL A 156 5.91 -7.12 8.78
CA VAL A 156 4.97 -8.08 9.40
C VAL A 156 3.77 -8.35 8.49
N ALA A 157 3.19 -7.32 7.88
CA ALA A 157 2.07 -7.49 6.97
C ALA A 157 2.46 -8.27 5.71
N ILE A 158 3.64 -8.03 5.14
CA ILE A 158 4.20 -8.81 4.01
C ILE A 158 4.41 -10.27 4.40
N PHE A 159 4.97 -10.54 5.58
CA PHE A 159 5.09 -11.91 6.10
C PHE A 159 3.73 -12.62 6.11
N LEU A 160 2.71 -11.96 6.69
CA LEU A 160 1.37 -12.51 6.81
C LEU A 160 0.70 -12.70 5.44
N LEU A 161 0.89 -11.77 4.50
CA LEU A 161 0.33 -11.84 3.15
C LEU A 161 0.89 -13.03 2.39
N VAL A 162 2.22 -13.10 2.30
CA VAL A 162 2.92 -14.17 1.59
C VAL A 162 2.59 -15.52 2.21
N ARG A 163 2.68 -15.62 3.55
CA ARG A 163 2.34 -16.85 4.27
C ARG A 163 0.90 -17.29 3.99
N LEU A 164 -0.06 -16.36 4.04
CA LEU A 164 -1.47 -16.67 3.80
C LEU A 164 -1.71 -17.17 2.36
N CYS A 165 -1.13 -16.49 1.37
CA CYS A 165 -1.32 -16.81 -0.04
C CYS A 165 -0.64 -18.14 -0.41
N VAL A 166 0.62 -18.33 -0.02
CA VAL A 166 1.37 -19.56 -0.28
C VAL A 166 0.75 -20.78 0.41
N ARG A 167 0.24 -20.60 1.64
CA ARG A 167 -0.49 -21.66 2.35
C ARG A 167 -1.78 -22.06 1.64
N ARG A 168 -2.46 -21.12 0.99
CA ARG A 168 -3.69 -21.37 0.22
C ARG A 168 -3.42 -21.90 -1.18
N SER A 169 -2.19 -21.81 -1.67
CA SER A 169 -1.86 -22.19 -3.04
C SER A 169 -2.02 -23.69 -3.27
N SER A 170 -2.75 -24.04 -4.33
CA SER A 170 -2.89 -25.43 -4.81
C SER A 170 -1.66 -25.90 -5.59
N LEU A 171 -0.89 -24.95 -6.12
CA LEU A 171 0.39 -25.18 -6.76
C LEU A 171 1.42 -25.59 -5.70
N GLY A 172 1.52 -26.90 -5.49
CA GLY A 172 2.77 -27.51 -5.05
C GLY A 172 3.87 -27.03 -5.99
N ALA A 173 4.63 -26.01 -5.57
CA ALA A 173 5.85 -25.62 -6.25
C ALA A 173 6.74 -26.87 -6.27
N ARG A 174 6.73 -27.56 -7.42
CA ARG A 174 7.60 -28.70 -7.78
C ARG A 174 9.04 -28.20 -7.97
N SER A 175 9.58 -27.43 -7.02
CA SER A 175 11.03 -27.31 -6.91
C SER A 175 11.51 -28.60 -6.24
N SER A 176 12.29 -29.40 -6.94
CA SER A 176 12.87 -30.65 -6.43
C SER A 176 13.56 -30.48 -5.07
N LEU A 177 14.14 -29.29 -4.82
CA LEU A 177 14.87 -28.95 -3.59
C LEU A 177 13.97 -28.75 -2.35
N LEU A 178 12.75 -28.23 -2.50
CA LEU A 178 11.86 -27.94 -1.36
C LEU A 178 10.82 -29.03 -1.10
N HIS A 179 10.82 -30.14 -1.87
CA HIS A 179 9.86 -31.22 -1.67
C HIS A 179 9.88 -31.80 -0.25
N ARG A 180 11.03 -31.69 0.43
CA ARG A 180 11.25 -32.17 1.80
C ARG A 180 10.53 -31.36 2.88
N PHE A 181 10.08 -30.13 2.59
CA PHE A 181 9.40 -29.27 3.56
C PHE A 181 7.89 -29.31 3.42
N SER A 182 7.19 -29.29 4.56
CA SER A 182 5.72 -29.20 4.60
C SER A 182 5.24 -27.84 4.05
N GLN A 183 3.98 -27.78 3.61
CA GLN A 183 3.41 -26.54 3.05
C GLN A 183 3.45 -25.36 4.05
N GLU A 184 3.20 -25.62 5.33
CA GLU A 184 3.29 -24.61 6.41
C GLU A 184 4.72 -24.07 6.57
N GLN A 185 5.72 -24.94 6.49
CA GLN A 185 7.13 -24.55 6.56
C GLN A 185 7.52 -23.70 5.36
N ARG A 186 7.13 -24.10 4.14
CA ARG A 186 7.39 -23.32 2.92
C ARG A 186 6.76 -21.94 2.99
N ALA A 187 5.48 -21.86 3.39
CA ALA A 187 4.79 -20.58 3.55
C ALA A 187 5.48 -19.67 4.57
N SER A 188 6.02 -20.24 5.65
CA SER A 188 6.77 -19.48 6.65
C SER A 188 8.15 -19.04 6.13
N ILE A 189 8.86 -19.89 5.38
CA ILE A 189 10.16 -19.56 4.78
C ILE A 189 10.01 -18.43 3.77
N PHE A 190 9.07 -18.56 2.81
CA PHE A 190 8.83 -17.52 1.82
C PHE A 190 8.30 -16.23 2.44
N GLY A 191 7.43 -16.34 3.44
CA GLY A 191 6.97 -15.19 4.21
C GLY A 191 8.12 -14.47 4.92
N LEU A 192 9.01 -15.21 5.57
CA LEU A 192 10.16 -14.64 6.27
C LEU A 192 11.15 -14.01 5.28
N ALA A 193 11.42 -14.66 4.15
CA ALA A 193 12.29 -14.12 3.12
C ALA A 193 11.75 -12.79 2.56
N ALA A 194 10.46 -12.76 2.17
CA ALA A 194 9.81 -11.55 1.66
C ALA A 194 9.80 -10.42 2.70
N ALA A 195 9.49 -10.74 3.96
CA ALA A 195 9.50 -9.76 5.04
C ALA A 195 10.90 -9.26 5.39
N SER A 196 11.92 -10.11 5.30
CA SER A 196 13.32 -9.73 5.51
C SER A 196 13.79 -8.77 4.42
N VAL A 197 13.46 -9.06 3.16
CA VAL A 197 13.75 -8.17 2.04
C VAL A 197 13.02 -6.83 2.18
N ALA A 198 11.74 -6.84 2.55
CA ALA A 198 11.01 -5.60 2.83
C ALA A 198 11.60 -4.82 4.02
N TRP A 199 12.02 -5.51 5.09
CA TRP A 199 12.62 -4.90 6.28
C TRP A 199 13.98 -4.24 5.99
N LEU A 200 14.72 -4.80 5.04
CA LEU A 200 16.04 -4.33 4.62
C LEU A 200 15.99 -3.56 3.29
N GLU A 201 14.81 -3.15 2.85
CA GLU A 201 14.63 -2.48 1.55
C GLU A 201 15.37 -1.13 1.54
N PRO A 202 16.44 -0.98 0.73
CA PRO A 202 17.30 0.19 0.78
C PRO A 202 16.57 1.50 0.46
N SER A 203 15.65 1.48 -0.51
CA SER A 203 14.90 2.69 -0.87
C SER A 203 13.99 3.18 0.26
N MET A 204 13.35 2.26 1.00
CA MET A 204 12.53 2.60 2.16
C MET A 204 13.36 3.14 3.32
N ILE A 205 14.53 2.54 3.59
CA ILE A 205 15.41 2.99 4.68
C ILE A 205 15.98 4.39 4.37
N LEU A 206 16.40 4.63 3.12
CA LEU A 206 16.87 5.94 2.68
C LEU A 206 15.76 6.98 2.76
N ASP A 207 14.56 6.68 2.27
CA ASP A 207 13.41 7.59 2.36
C ASP A 207 12.95 7.84 3.81
N ALA A 208 13.03 6.85 4.71
CA ALA A 208 12.55 7.01 6.08
C ALA A 208 13.57 7.67 7.02
N HIS A 209 14.88 7.41 6.83
CA HIS A 209 15.94 7.81 7.78
C HIS A 209 17.06 8.63 7.14
N GLY A 210 17.33 8.41 5.84
CA GLY A 210 18.36 9.13 5.10
C GLY A 210 17.92 10.52 4.65
N TRP A 211 16.71 10.57 4.09
CA TRP A 211 15.95 11.74 3.68
C TRP A 211 14.59 11.68 4.38
N PRO A 212 14.48 12.00 5.69
CA PRO A 212 13.30 11.69 6.49
C PRO A 212 11.98 12.18 5.91
N GLN A 213 11.30 11.28 5.21
CA GLN A 213 9.97 11.44 4.67
C GLN A 213 8.96 10.61 5.47
N TRP A 214 7.70 10.90 5.21
CA TRP A 214 6.55 10.25 5.84
C TRP A 214 5.82 9.32 4.85
N ASP A 215 6.46 8.93 3.74
CA ASP A 215 5.88 8.02 2.72
C ASP A 215 5.62 6.62 3.28
N VAL A 216 6.44 6.14 4.23
CA VAL A 216 6.26 4.82 4.85
C VAL A 216 4.97 4.69 5.68
N TRP A 217 4.35 5.80 6.07
CA TRP A 217 3.19 5.79 6.97
C TRP A 217 1.98 5.06 6.40
N ILE A 218 1.81 5.02 5.08
CA ILE A 218 0.63 4.40 4.43
C ILE A 218 0.81 2.92 4.10
N LEU A 219 2.04 2.43 4.03
CA LEU A 219 2.33 1.03 3.71
C LEU A 219 1.63 0.03 4.63
N PRO A 220 1.65 0.17 5.98
CA PRO A 220 0.97 -0.79 6.84
C PRO A 220 -0.55 -0.76 6.59
N PHE A 221 -1.15 0.41 6.39
CA PHE A 221 -2.60 0.52 6.13
C PHE A 221 -2.99 -0.19 4.83
N TYR A 222 -2.23 0.00 3.76
CA TYR A 222 -2.44 -0.70 2.50
C TYR A 222 -2.32 -2.22 2.66
N LEU A 223 -1.23 -2.70 3.26
CA LEU A 223 -0.94 -4.13 3.37
C LEU A 223 -1.92 -4.84 4.31
N PHE A 224 -2.31 -4.21 5.43
CA PHE A 224 -3.34 -4.74 6.31
C PHE A 224 -4.74 -4.65 5.68
N ALA A 225 -5.03 -3.67 4.83
CA ALA A 225 -6.27 -3.64 4.06
C ALA A 225 -6.35 -4.82 3.09
N ALA A 226 -5.26 -5.13 2.39
CA ALA A 226 -5.17 -6.33 1.55
C ALA A 226 -5.34 -7.63 2.36
N LEU A 227 -4.73 -7.73 3.54
CA LEU A 227 -4.95 -8.87 4.46
C LEU A 227 -6.40 -8.98 4.92
N ALA A 228 -7.03 -7.86 5.26
CA ALA A 228 -8.43 -7.81 5.68
C ALA A 228 -9.33 -8.29 4.54
N ALA A 229 -9.11 -7.80 3.31
CA ALA A 229 -9.82 -8.24 2.11
C ALA A 229 -9.65 -9.76 1.86
N LEU A 230 -8.42 -10.29 1.92
CA LEU A 230 -8.15 -11.74 1.78
C LEU A 230 -8.81 -12.60 2.87
N LYS A 231 -9.08 -12.01 4.04
CA LYS A 231 -9.81 -12.63 5.15
C LYS A 231 -11.31 -12.30 5.14
N ASN A 232 -11.83 -11.76 4.04
CA ASN A 232 -13.24 -11.42 3.87
C ASN A 232 -13.77 -10.35 4.84
N ARG A 233 -12.88 -9.55 5.45
CA ARG A 233 -13.17 -8.45 6.39
C ARG A 233 -13.23 -7.11 5.67
N TRP A 234 -14.21 -6.98 4.76
CA TRP A 234 -14.30 -5.85 3.83
C TRP A 234 -14.56 -4.49 4.47
N PHE A 235 -15.32 -4.44 5.57
CA PHE A 235 -15.51 -3.19 6.32
C PHE A 235 -14.17 -2.64 6.85
N TRP A 236 -13.40 -3.49 7.52
CA TRP A 236 -12.07 -3.13 8.03
C TRP A 236 -11.07 -2.77 6.92
N CYS A 237 -11.19 -3.39 5.74
CA CYS A 237 -10.43 -2.97 4.56
C CYS A 237 -10.71 -1.49 4.23
N GLY A 238 -11.98 -1.09 4.14
CA GLY A 238 -12.38 0.30 3.93
C GLY A 238 -11.87 1.24 5.02
N CYS A 239 -11.97 0.84 6.29
CA CYS A 239 -11.48 1.63 7.42
C CYS A 239 -9.97 1.89 7.35
N LEU A 240 -9.17 0.86 7.05
CA LEU A 240 -7.72 0.98 6.94
C LEU A 240 -7.31 1.89 5.78
N VAL A 241 -7.97 1.76 4.62
CA VAL A 241 -7.72 2.63 3.46
C VAL A 241 -8.05 4.09 3.79
N ALA A 242 -9.17 4.37 4.45
CA ALA A 242 -9.52 5.73 4.87
C ALA A 242 -8.54 6.30 5.90
N ALA A 243 -8.18 5.52 6.93
CA ALA A 243 -7.23 5.97 7.96
C ALA A 243 -5.85 6.29 7.37
N GLY A 244 -5.33 5.44 6.48
CA GLY A 244 -4.06 5.69 5.80
C GLY A 244 -4.14 6.91 4.85
N ALA A 245 -5.26 7.11 4.15
CA ALA A 245 -5.47 8.29 3.31
C ALA A 245 -5.47 9.59 4.11
N MET A 246 -5.94 9.56 5.35
CA MET A 246 -5.91 10.71 6.28
C MET A 246 -4.52 10.98 6.87
N LEU A 247 -3.55 10.07 6.70
CA LEU A 247 -2.12 10.32 6.97
C LEU A 247 -1.38 10.77 5.71
N LYS A 248 -1.74 10.24 4.54
CA LYS A 248 -1.14 10.66 3.26
C LYS A 248 -2.09 10.34 2.12
N GLY A 249 -2.54 11.39 1.41
CA GLY A 249 -3.60 11.30 0.40
C GLY A 249 -3.27 10.39 -0.78
N GLN A 250 -1.98 10.11 -1.02
CA GLN A 250 -1.49 9.23 -2.08
C GLN A 250 -2.03 7.79 -1.95
N LEU A 251 -2.46 7.33 -0.76
CA LEU A 251 -3.14 6.04 -0.62
C LEU A 251 -4.47 5.98 -1.42
N LEU A 252 -5.11 7.12 -1.69
CA LEU A 252 -6.31 7.19 -2.51
C LEU A 252 -6.07 6.77 -3.95
N PHE A 253 -4.83 6.85 -4.46
CA PHE A 253 -4.52 6.37 -5.81
C PHE A 253 -4.75 4.87 -5.97
N VAL A 254 -4.58 4.07 -4.91
CA VAL A 254 -4.83 2.62 -4.97
C VAL A 254 -6.16 2.22 -4.35
N ALA A 255 -6.90 3.14 -3.71
CA ALA A 255 -8.20 2.83 -3.10
C ALA A 255 -9.23 2.19 -4.06
N PRO A 256 -9.36 2.61 -5.35
CA PRO A 256 -10.30 1.99 -6.28
C PRO A 256 -10.07 0.49 -6.50
N PHE A 257 -8.84 0.00 -6.36
CA PHE A 257 -8.52 -1.43 -6.46
C PHE A 257 -9.33 -2.26 -5.46
N PHE A 258 -9.51 -1.77 -4.23
CA PHE A 258 -10.28 -2.48 -3.19
C PHE A 258 -11.79 -2.44 -3.43
N VAL A 259 -12.28 -1.53 -4.26
CA VAL A 259 -13.67 -1.47 -4.71
C VAL A 259 -13.88 -2.42 -5.90
N PHE A 260 -12.99 -2.37 -6.90
CA PHE A 260 -13.06 -3.24 -8.07
C PHE A 260 -12.88 -4.71 -7.74
N TRP A 261 -12.06 -5.05 -6.74
CA TRP A 261 -11.81 -6.43 -6.36
C TRP A 261 -13.09 -7.22 -6.05
N PRO A 262 -13.92 -6.86 -5.04
CA PRO A 262 -15.16 -7.57 -4.78
C PRO A 262 -16.19 -7.43 -5.93
N LEU A 263 -16.15 -6.33 -6.71
CA LEU A 263 -17.01 -6.17 -7.89
C LEU A 263 -16.74 -7.23 -8.96
N TRP A 264 -15.47 -7.51 -9.28
CA TRP A 264 -15.12 -8.57 -10.23
C TRP A 264 -15.49 -9.97 -9.75
N GLN A 265 -15.59 -10.16 -8.44
CA GLN A 265 -16.11 -11.38 -7.83
C GLN A 265 -17.66 -11.42 -7.81
N LYS A 266 -18.34 -10.39 -8.33
CA LYS A 266 -19.80 -10.19 -8.25
C LYS A 266 -20.32 -10.11 -6.81
N ARG A 267 -19.49 -9.64 -5.87
CA ARG A 267 -19.78 -9.56 -4.43
C ARG A 267 -20.14 -8.14 -4.02
N TRP A 268 -21.27 -7.63 -4.51
CA TRP A 268 -21.78 -6.28 -4.27
C TRP A 268 -21.82 -5.89 -2.78
N THR A 269 -22.30 -6.79 -1.92
CA THR A 269 -22.31 -6.59 -0.45
C THR A 269 -20.91 -6.37 0.13
N SER A 270 -19.89 -6.96 -0.46
CA SER A 270 -18.50 -6.77 -0.02
C SER A 270 -17.98 -5.40 -0.47
N THR A 271 -18.27 -5.00 -1.70
CA THR A 271 -17.98 -3.64 -2.21
C THR A 271 -18.60 -2.57 -1.33
N LEU A 272 -19.90 -2.68 -1.05
CA LEU A 272 -20.61 -1.73 -0.22
C LEU A 272 -20.08 -1.68 1.21
N ARG A 273 -19.58 -2.81 1.77
CA ARG A 273 -18.91 -2.80 3.07
C ARG A 273 -17.55 -2.07 3.05
N VAL A 274 -16.79 -2.16 1.96
CA VAL A 274 -15.57 -1.35 1.80
C VAL A 274 -15.94 0.14 1.82
N LEU A 275 -16.94 0.53 1.03
CA LEU A 275 -17.41 1.92 0.98
C LEU A 275 -17.94 2.39 2.34
N ALA A 276 -18.71 1.55 3.04
CA ALA A 276 -19.21 1.86 4.37
C ALA A 276 -18.08 2.07 5.39
N GLY A 277 -17.06 1.21 5.40
CA GLY A 277 -15.90 1.37 6.29
C GLY A 277 -15.08 2.62 5.96
N PHE A 278 -14.91 2.91 4.67
CA PHE A 278 -14.21 4.10 4.20
C PHE A 278 -14.96 5.38 4.60
N ALA A 279 -16.26 5.44 4.33
CA ALA A 279 -17.13 6.57 4.67
C ALA A 279 -17.20 6.79 6.19
N ALA A 280 -17.43 5.73 6.97
CA ALA A 280 -17.51 5.81 8.43
C ALA A 280 -16.21 6.35 9.05
N THR A 281 -15.06 5.86 8.60
CA THR A 281 -13.75 6.26 9.15
C THR A 281 -13.39 7.68 8.73
N SER A 282 -13.64 8.04 7.47
CA SER A 282 -13.43 9.41 6.99
C SER A 282 -14.32 10.40 7.73
N ALA A 283 -15.59 10.04 7.94
CA ALA A 283 -16.54 10.84 8.71
C ALA A 283 -16.13 10.98 10.18
N LEU A 284 -15.68 9.90 10.82
CA LEU A 284 -15.20 9.94 12.20
C LEU A 284 -14.06 10.96 12.34
N ILE A 285 -13.07 10.88 11.46
CA ILE A 285 -11.90 11.78 11.46
C ILE A 285 -12.32 13.20 11.13
N ALA A 286 -13.16 13.40 10.10
CA ALA A 286 -13.56 14.73 9.63
C ALA A 286 -14.68 15.40 10.47
N SER A 287 -15.36 14.63 11.33
CA SER A 287 -16.52 15.10 12.12
C SER A 287 -16.26 16.38 12.92
N PRO A 288 -15.06 16.64 13.49
CA PRO A 288 -14.83 17.89 14.21
C PRO A 288 -14.93 19.16 13.35
N TRP A 289 -14.64 19.07 12.04
CA TRP A 289 -14.82 20.19 11.12
C TRP A 289 -16.22 20.27 10.53
N LEU A 290 -16.87 19.12 10.35
CA LEU A 290 -18.19 19.01 9.73
C LEU A 290 -19.33 19.31 10.71
N LEU A 291 -19.23 18.85 11.95
CA LEU A 291 -20.29 18.92 12.97
C LEU A 291 -19.96 19.97 14.02
N ARG A 292 -20.08 21.25 13.65
CA ARG A 292 -19.69 22.38 14.51
C ARG A 292 -20.75 22.83 15.51
N THR A 293 -22.01 22.46 15.28
CA THR A 293 -23.14 22.95 16.06
C THR A 293 -23.77 21.83 16.89
N PRO A 294 -24.34 22.12 18.07
CA PRO A 294 -25.09 21.12 18.83
C PRO A 294 -26.22 20.47 18.00
N ALA A 295 -26.88 21.26 17.15
CA ALA A 295 -27.93 20.77 16.24
C ALA A 295 -27.41 19.68 15.27
N SER A 296 -26.20 19.84 14.74
CA SER A 296 -25.59 18.83 13.86
C SER A 296 -25.34 17.49 14.58
N TRP A 297 -24.91 17.54 15.85
CA TRP A 297 -24.74 16.34 16.68
C TRP A 297 -26.08 15.68 17.05
N ILE A 298 -27.10 16.47 17.38
CA ILE A 298 -28.46 15.98 17.64
C ILE A 298 -29.03 15.29 16.39
N ALA A 299 -28.84 15.88 15.20
CA ALA A 299 -29.28 15.28 13.94
C ALA A 299 -28.61 13.92 13.69
N ILE A 300 -27.31 13.78 13.96
CA ILE A 300 -26.60 12.49 13.86
C ILE A 300 -27.13 11.48 14.89
N ALA A 301 -27.34 11.91 16.13
CA ALA A 301 -27.92 11.05 17.16
C ALA A 301 -29.32 10.57 16.77
N ALA A 302 -30.14 11.43 16.15
CA ALA A 302 -31.45 11.06 15.62
C ALA A 302 -31.34 10.02 14.48
N VAL A 303 -30.45 10.23 13.50
CA VAL A 303 -30.21 9.26 12.42
C VAL A 303 -29.77 7.91 12.98
N ALA A 304 -28.85 7.89 13.94
CA ALA A 304 -28.39 6.67 14.60
C ALA A 304 -29.52 5.99 15.39
N GLY A 305 -30.30 6.77 16.16
CA GLY A 305 -31.43 6.31 16.97
C GLY A 305 -32.58 5.74 16.13
N ILE A 306 -32.84 6.28 14.94
CA ILE A 306 -33.84 5.75 14.01
C ILE A 306 -33.33 4.49 13.29
N SER A 307 -32.06 4.48 12.90
CA SER A 307 -31.47 3.37 12.13
C SER A 307 -31.22 2.12 12.99
N LEU A 308 -30.80 2.29 14.25
CA LEU A 308 -30.40 1.19 15.13
C LEU A 308 -31.54 0.16 15.37
N PRO A 309 -32.77 0.56 15.73
CA PRO A 309 -33.90 -0.36 15.91
C PRO A 309 -34.23 -1.17 14.65
N VAL A 310 -34.09 -0.58 13.45
CA VAL A 310 -34.29 -1.29 12.19
C VAL A 310 -33.29 -2.44 12.06
N PHE A 311 -32.01 -2.19 12.31
CA PHE A 311 -30.99 -3.24 12.24
C PHE A 311 -31.15 -4.31 13.32
N LEU A 312 -31.56 -3.94 14.53
CA LEU A 312 -31.82 -4.87 15.63
C LEU A 312 -33.05 -5.74 15.36
N LYS A 313 -34.15 -5.15 14.89
CA LYS A 313 -35.43 -5.83 14.62
C LYS A 313 -35.31 -6.81 13.45
N TYR A 314 -34.69 -6.40 12.34
CA TYR A 314 -34.61 -7.22 11.14
C TYR A 314 -33.40 -8.16 11.08
N LYS A 315 -32.55 -8.18 12.13
CA LYS A 315 -31.33 -9.01 12.21
C LYS A 315 -30.49 -8.98 10.92
N VAL A 316 -30.33 -7.79 10.33
CA VAL A 316 -29.68 -7.63 9.03
C VAL A 316 -28.23 -8.13 9.11
N PRO A 317 -27.78 -9.00 8.20
CA PRO A 317 -26.40 -9.44 8.15
C PRO A 317 -25.45 -8.24 8.04
N HIS A 318 -24.45 -8.19 8.93
CA HIS A 318 -23.51 -7.08 9.03
C HIS A 318 -24.15 -5.72 9.40
N GLY A 319 -25.25 -5.72 10.16
CA GLY A 319 -25.95 -4.52 10.60
C GLY A 319 -25.05 -3.40 11.16
N SER A 320 -24.00 -3.75 11.92
CA SER A 320 -23.05 -2.76 12.44
C SER A 320 -22.26 -2.02 11.35
N ALA A 321 -21.85 -2.72 10.29
CA ALA A 321 -21.15 -2.09 9.16
C ALA A 321 -22.07 -1.15 8.38
N TRP A 322 -23.34 -1.53 8.22
CA TRP A 322 -24.34 -0.70 7.56
C TRP A 322 -24.68 0.54 8.36
N LEU A 323 -24.92 0.38 9.65
CA LEU A 323 -25.17 1.49 10.56
C LEU A 323 -24.01 2.47 10.55
N ALA A 324 -22.76 1.98 10.65
CA ALA A 324 -21.57 2.83 10.56
C ALA A 324 -21.48 3.58 9.22
N GLY A 325 -21.77 2.91 8.10
CA GLY A 325 -21.80 3.54 6.78
C GLY A 325 -22.88 4.62 6.65
N ILE A 326 -24.09 4.35 7.13
CA ILE A 326 -25.21 5.32 7.14
C ILE A 326 -24.86 6.54 7.98
N ILE A 327 -24.35 6.32 9.20
CA ILE A 327 -23.89 7.42 10.07
C ILE A 327 -22.77 8.20 9.36
N GLY A 328 -21.81 7.52 8.75
CA GLY A 328 -20.73 8.16 8.00
C GLY A 328 -21.23 9.08 6.89
N CYS A 329 -22.15 8.58 6.05
CA CYS A 329 -22.78 9.41 5.01
C CYS A 329 -23.57 10.58 5.61
N ALA A 330 -24.32 10.34 6.69
CA ALA A 330 -25.09 11.36 7.38
C ALA A 330 -24.21 12.49 7.92
N VAL A 331 -23.01 12.20 8.44
CA VAL A 331 -22.04 13.23 8.89
C VAL A 331 -21.70 14.20 7.76
N PHE A 332 -21.41 13.69 6.56
CA PHE A 332 -21.10 14.55 5.41
C PHE A 332 -22.32 15.36 4.97
N VAL A 333 -23.49 14.72 4.86
CA VAL A 333 -24.74 15.38 4.44
C VAL A 333 -25.13 16.48 5.43
N ILE A 334 -25.19 16.16 6.72
CA ILE A 334 -25.49 17.11 7.80
C ILE A 334 -24.42 18.22 7.83
N GLY A 335 -23.15 17.87 7.67
CA GLY A 335 -22.07 18.84 7.56
C GLY A 335 -22.30 19.87 6.45
N VAL A 336 -22.74 19.45 5.25
CA VAL A 336 -23.10 20.37 4.16
C VAL A 336 -24.26 21.28 4.57
N PHE A 337 -25.37 20.72 5.07
CA PHE A 337 -26.57 21.50 5.40
C PHE A 337 -26.41 22.42 6.61
N THR A 338 -25.52 22.09 7.54
CA THR A 338 -25.27 22.87 8.76
C THR A 338 -24.08 23.83 8.63
N ARG A 339 -23.57 24.04 7.41
CA ARG A 339 -22.40 24.91 7.11
C ARG A 339 -21.12 24.47 7.82
N GLY A 340 -20.91 23.17 7.97
CA GLY A 340 -19.64 22.57 8.38
C GLY A 340 -18.52 22.91 7.39
N SER A 341 -17.27 22.88 7.87
CA SER A 341 -16.13 23.20 7.01
C SER A 341 -15.57 22.00 6.27
N PHE A 342 -15.39 22.19 4.97
CA PHE A 342 -14.66 21.30 4.07
C PHE A 342 -13.27 21.86 3.72
N ALA A 343 -12.75 22.85 4.45
CA ALA A 343 -11.44 23.42 4.20
C ALA A 343 -10.32 22.36 4.29
N TRP A 344 -10.44 21.40 5.21
CA TRP A 344 -9.52 20.27 5.32
C TRP A 344 -9.45 19.41 4.05
N LEU A 345 -10.55 19.27 3.30
CA LEU A 345 -10.61 18.52 2.05
C LEU A 345 -9.92 19.31 0.92
N GLN A 346 -10.25 20.60 0.81
CA GLN A 346 -9.66 21.47 -0.22
C GLN A 346 -8.15 21.61 -0.02
N VAL A 347 -7.72 21.96 1.19
CA VAL A 347 -6.32 22.25 1.52
C VAL A 347 -5.51 20.95 1.61
N GLY A 348 -6.03 19.93 2.31
CA GLY A 348 -5.27 18.71 2.60
C GLY A 348 -5.23 17.67 1.46
N PHE A 349 -6.12 17.76 0.46
CA PHE A 349 -6.18 16.77 -0.63
C PHE A 349 -6.22 17.38 -2.04
N ILE A 350 -7.07 18.37 -2.26
CA ILE A 350 -7.31 18.91 -3.61
C ILE A 350 -6.15 19.81 -4.06
N TYR A 351 -5.70 20.71 -3.17
CA TYR A 351 -4.70 21.74 -3.45
C TYR A 351 -3.44 21.20 -4.13
N GLY A 352 -2.78 20.19 -3.54
CA GLY A 352 -1.54 19.65 -4.10
C GLY A 352 -1.70 19.07 -5.51
N THR A 353 -2.89 18.58 -5.86
CA THR A 353 -3.17 18.06 -7.21
C THR A 353 -3.37 19.17 -8.24
N GLU A 354 -3.92 20.31 -7.83
CA GLU A 354 -4.20 21.46 -8.70
C GLU A 354 -2.99 22.39 -8.85
N HIS A 355 -2.21 22.59 -7.79
CA HIS A 355 -1.17 23.60 -7.71
C HIS A 355 0.12 23.22 -8.47
N TYR A 356 0.46 21.93 -8.57
CA TYR A 356 1.73 21.48 -9.18
C TYR A 356 1.53 20.85 -10.56
N PRO A 357 1.48 21.60 -11.68
CA PRO A 357 1.13 21.08 -13.01
C PRO A 357 2.27 20.33 -13.72
N TYR A 358 3.17 19.69 -12.98
CA TYR A 358 4.36 19.04 -13.52
C TYR A 358 4.11 17.58 -13.91
N LEU A 359 4.64 17.13 -15.06
CA LEU A 359 4.63 15.71 -15.43
C LEU A 359 5.33 14.84 -14.37
N PHE A 360 6.43 15.33 -13.80
CA PHE A 360 7.16 14.74 -12.69
C PHE A 360 7.96 15.86 -12.00
N ILE A 361 8.29 15.70 -10.72
CA ILE A 361 8.93 16.76 -9.92
C ILE A 361 10.46 16.74 -10.02
N SER A 362 11.09 15.56 -10.18
CA SER A 362 12.57 15.46 -10.21
C SER A 362 13.12 14.29 -11.04
N SER A 363 13.65 13.23 -10.45
CA SER A 363 14.51 12.26 -11.16
C SER A 363 13.80 10.94 -11.44
N CYS A 364 12.56 11.02 -11.94
CA CYS A 364 11.69 9.86 -12.06
C CYS A 364 12.02 8.97 -13.27
N TYR A 365 12.04 7.66 -13.04
CA TYR A 365 12.23 6.63 -14.07
C TYR A 365 10.87 6.08 -14.53
N ASN A 366 10.04 6.90 -15.18
CA ASN A 366 8.67 6.54 -15.56
C ASN A 366 8.24 7.09 -16.93
N LEU A 367 7.00 6.77 -17.34
CA LEU A 367 6.44 7.21 -18.62
C LEU A 367 6.32 8.74 -18.72
N PRO A 368 5.76 9.48 -17.74
CA PRO A 368 5.74 10.95 -17.77
C PRO A 368 7.12 11.58 -17.99
N SER A 369 8.18 11.01 -17.41
CA SER A 369 9.54 11.49 -17.65
C SER A 369 9.97 11.33 -19.11
N LEU A 370 9.63 10.21 -19.75
CA LEU A 370 9.90 10.00 -21.18
C LEU A 370 9.06 10.95 -22.05
N LEU A 371 7.77 11.13 -21.74
CA LEU A 371 6.88 12.05 -22.47
C LEU A 371 7.39 13.49 -22.44
N SER A 372 7.91 13.94 -21.30
CA SER A 372 8.48 15.29 -21.19
C SER A 372 9.67 15.54 -22.12
N LYS A 373 10.46 14.50 -22.43
CA LYS A 373 11.59 14.61 -23.37
C LYS A 373 11.14 14.81 -24.81
N VAL A 374 9.91 14.41 -25.12
CA VAL A 374 9.26 14.62 -26.42
C VAL A 374 8.48 15.96 -26.42
N GLY A 375 8.61 16.77 -25.36
CA GLY A 375 8.01 18.11 -25.28
C GLY A 375 6.57 18.15 -24.79
N TRP A 376 6.02 17.03 -24.28
CA TRP A 376 4.63 16.99 -23.82
C TRP A 376 4.46 17.64 -22.44
N SER A 377 3.25 18.14 -22.16
CA SER A 377 2.84 18.71 -20.87
C SER A 377 1.52 18.14 -20.37
N LEU A 378 1.30 18.13 -19.05
CA LEU A 378 0.07 17.57 -18.45
C LEU A 378 -1.21 18.25 -18.91
N LYS A 379 -1.14 19.56 -19.19
CA LYS A 379 -2.29 20.38 -19.57
C LYS A 379 -2.54 20.41 -21.08
N GLU A 380 -1.66 19.80 -21.88
CA GLU A 380 -1.87 19.72 -23.32
C GLU A 380 -3.11 18.89 -23.66
N SER A 381 -3.80 19.33 -24.72
CA SER A 381 -4.95 18.63 -25.27
C SER A 381 -4.47 17.35 -25.95
N PHE A 382 -4.99 16.21 -25.52
CA PHE A 382 -4.70 14.90 -26.14
C PHE A 382 -5.79 14.51 -27.12
N LEU A 383 -7.06 14.78 -26.77
CA LEU A 383 -8.20 14.60 -27.64
C LEU A 383 -9.21 15.73 -27.39
N SER A 384 -9.53 16.48 -28.44
CA SER A 384 -10.63 17.44 -28.46
C SER A 384 -11.69 16.95 -29.43
N ALA A 385 -12.91 16.74 -28.95
CA ALA A 385 -14.03 16.36 -29.79
C ALA A 385 -15.26 17.21 -29.45
N ASP A 386 -15.88 17.74 -30.49
CA ASP A 386 -17.09 18.55 -30.39
C ASP A 386 -18.29 17.67 -30.71
N LEU A 387 -19.02 17.25 -29.68
CA LEU A 387 -20.25 16.48 -29.82
C LEU A 387 -21.45 17.41 -29.61
N GLY A 388 -21.78 18.17 -30.66
CA GLY A 388 -22.89 19.14 -30.62
C GLY A 388 -22.67 20.22 -29.55
N PHE A 389 -23.45 20.19 -28.47
CA PHE A 389 -23.34 21.13 -27.34
C PHE A 389 -22.26 20.76 -26.31
N VAL A 390 -21.60 19.61 -26.45
CA VAL A 390 -20.60 19.12 -25.48
C VAL A 390 -19.21 19.16 -26.11
N HIS A 391 -18.39 20.09 -25.65
CA HIS A 391 -16.96 20.12 -25.93
C HIS A 391 -16.23 19.16 -24.97
N LEU A 392 -15.79 18.01 -25.48
CA LEU A 392 -14.95 17.07 -24.72
C LEU A 392 -13.49 17.46 -24.90
N HIS A 393 -12.87 17.97 -23.83
CA HIS A 393 -11.44 18.29 -23.80
C HIS A 393 -10.70 17.32 -22.88
N LEU A 394 -10.13 16.26 -23.46
CA LEU A 394 -9.32 15.28 -22.74
C LEU A 394 -7.85 15.72 -22.74
N THR A 395 -7.35 16.15 -21.58
CA THR A 395 -5.92 16.46 -21.40
C THR A 395 -5.10 15.19 -21.22
N LEU A 396 -3.77 15.30 -21.44
CA LEU A 396 -2.84 14.22 -21.14
C LEU A 396 -2.95 13.75 -19.68
N GLN A 397 -3.14 14.67 -18.73
CA GLN A 397 -3.36 14.34 -17.32
C GLN A 397 -4.56 13.40 -17.12
N TRP A 398 -5.69 13.68 -17.77
CA TRP A 398 -6.87 12.83 -17.69
C TRP A 398 -6.68 11.49 -18.41
N ALA A 399 -6.01 11.49 -19.57
CA ALA A 399 -5.68 10.26 -20.28
C ALA A 399 -4.83 9.31 -19.40
N LEU A 400 -3.79 9.81 -18.74
CA LEU A 400 -2.95 9.02 -17.83
C LEU A 400 -3.75 8.51 -16.60
N ARG A 401 -4.63 9.35 -16.03
CA ARG A 401 -5.51 8.96 -14.92
C ARG A 401 -6.49 7.84 -15.32
N LEU A 402 -7.11 7.95 -16.49
CA LEU A 402 -8.03 6.94 -17.01
C LEU A 402 -7.30 5.63 -17.34
N LEU A 403 -6.11 5.71 -17.95
CA LEU A 403 -5.27 4.55 -18.23
C LEU A 403 -4.88 3.83 -16.93
N TYR A 404 -4.49 4.57 -15.90
CA TYR A 404 -4.20 4.00 -14.60
C TYR A 404 -5.44 3.39 -13.93
N LEU A 405 -6.60 4.07 -13.97
CA LEU A 405 -7.85 3.53 -13.43
C LEU A 405 -8.28 2.22 -14.13
N ALA A 406 -8.16 2.17 -15.46
CA ALA A 406 -8.40 0.94 -16.22
C ALA A 406 -7.41 -0.16 -15.80
N SER A 407 -6.14 0.18 -15.63
CA SER A 407 -5.11 -0.76 -15.16
C SER A 407 -5.41 -1.28 -13.75
N LEU A 408 -5.94 -0.45 -12.83
CA LEU A 408 -6.40 -0.89 -11.50
C LEU A 408 -7.56 -1.88 -11.60
N ALA A 409 -8.56 -1.58 -12.44
CA ALA A 409 -9.68 -2.47 -12.67
C ALA A 409 -9.19 -3.82 -13.21
N LEU A 410 -8.24 -3.81 -14.14
CA LEU A 410 -7.61 -5.01 -14.67
C LEU A 410 -6.80 -5.76 -13.58
N CYS A 411 -5.99 -5.08 -12.76
CA CYS A 411 -5.27 -5.72 -11.65
C CYS A 411 -6.24 -6.41 -10.69
N ALA A 412 -7.35 -5.77 -10.34
CA ALA A 412 -8.40 -6.34 -9.50
C ALA A 412 -9.09 -7.55 -10.17
N HIS A 413 -9.25 -7.53 -11.49
CA HIS A 413 -9.76 -8.67 -12.25
C HIS A 413 -8.78 -9.86 -12.21
N GLY A 414 -7.50 -9.63 -12.50
CA GLY A 414 -6.45 -10.65 -12.43
C GLY A 414 -6.32 -11.25 -11.03
N LEU A 415 -6.40 -10.40 -9.99
CA LEU A 415 -6.46 -10.81 -8.60
C LEU A 415 -7.65 -11.74 -8.30
N ALA A 416 -8.86 -11.34 -8.70
CA ALA A 416 -10.07 -12.13 -8.49
C ALA A 416 -9.97 -13.50 -9.15
N ARG A 417 -9.35 -13.56 -10.33
CA ARG A 417 -9.06 -14.80 -11.04
C ARG A 417 -8.04 -15.68 -10.30
N HIS A 418 -6.87 -15.15 -9.96
CA HIS A 418 -5.83 -15.92 -9.24
C HIS A 418 -6.31 -16.42 -7.88
N LEU A 419 -7.21 -15.69 -7.22
CA LEU A 419 -7.86 -16.15 -5.99
C LEU A 419 -8.75 -17.38 -6.21
N ARG A 420 -9.52 -17.39 -7.30
CA ARG A 420 -10.34 -18.56 -7.68
C ARG A 420 -9.46 -19.76 -7.99
N ASP A 421 -8.36 -19.53 -8.70
CA ASP A 421 -7.43 -20.57 -9.15
C ASP A 421 -6.46 -21.03 -8.04
N ARG A 422 -6.47 -20.36 -6.87
CA ARG A 422 -5.52 -20.55 -5.76
C ARG A 422 -4.06 -20.41 -6.22
N ASP A 423 -3.78 -19.45 -7.09
CA ASP A 423 -2.44 -19.15 -7.59
C ASP A 423 -1.74 -18.10 -6.69
N PRO A 424 -0.48 -18.32 -6.26
CA PRO A 424 0.28 -17.33 -5.49
C PRO A 424 0.47 -15.98 -6.22
N ARG A 425 0.26 -15.90 -7.54
CA ARG A 425 0.26 -14.66 -8.33
C ARG A 425 -0.77 -13.63 -7.88
N VAL A 426 -1.73 -14.00 -7.04
CA VAL A 426 -2.55 -13.03 -6.28
C VAL A 426 -1.68 -11.95 -5.60
N LEU A 427 -0.50 -12.32 -5.10
CA LEU A 427 0.45 -11.39 -4.47
C LEU A 427 0.97 -10.34 -5.47
N ILE A 428 1.23 -10.74 -6.71
CA ILE A 428 1.69 -9.83 -7.78
C ILE A 428 0.59 -8.85 -8.16
N ALA A 429 -0.66 -9.32 -8.22
CA ALA A 429 -1.80 -8.46 -8.50
C ALA A 429 -2.07 -7.44 -7.38
N ILE A 430 -1.68 -7.75 -6.13
CA ILE A 430 -1.66 -6.79 -5.01
C ILE A 430 -0.50 -5.79 -5.17
N ALA A 431 0.69 -6.21 -5.62
CA ALA A 431 1.82 -5.30 -5.79
C ALA A 431 1.68 -4.35 -7.01
N ALA A 432 1.07 -4.83 -8.10
CA ALA A 432 1.02 -4.12 -9.39
C ALA A 432 0.42 -2.70 -9.34
N PRO A 433 -0.66 -2.40 -8.58
CA PRO A 433 -1.19 -1.04 -8.43
C PRO A 433 -0.14 0.02 -8.11
N TRP A 434 0.79 -0.25 -7.18
CA TRP A 434 1.82 0.72 -6.79
C TRP A 434 2.87 0.94 -7.88
N LEU A 435 3.23 -0.12 -8.59
CA LEU A 435 4.15 -0.03 -9.73
C LEU A 435 3.52 0.74 -10.89
N LEU A 436 2.25 0.49 -11.19
CA LEU A 436 1.48 1.19 -12.22
C LEU A 436 1.26 2.65 -11.86
N MET A 437 1.00 2.96 -10.59
CA MET A 437 0.84 4.32 -10.10
C MET A 437 2.09 5.15 -10.45
N PHE A 438 3.27 4.67 -10.07
CA PHE A 438 4.52 5.35 -10.37
C PHE A 438 4.82 5.40 -11.88
N ALA A 439 4.56 4.30 -12.60
CA ALA A 439 4.87 4.17 -14.01
C ALA A 439 4.01 5.08 -14.90
N LEU A 440 2.72 5.25 -14.58
CA LEU A 440 1.74 5.85 -15.48
C LEU A 440 1.32 7.26 -15.07
N LEU A 441 1.09 7.53 -13.78
CA LEU A 441 0.55 8.82 -13.35
C LEU A 441 1.60 9.92 -13.49
N GLY A 442 1.16 11.12 -13.87
CA GLY A 442 1.98 12.34 -13.76
C GLY A 442 2.06 12.85 -12.31
N GLN A 443 2.77 13.96 -12.09
CA GLN A 443 2.99 14.57 -10.78
C GLN A 443 3.69 13.61 -9.79
N MET A 444 4.50 12.68 -10.32
CA MET A 444 5.22 11.70 -9.50
C MET A 444 6.57 12.25 -9.03
N HIS A 445 6.92 11.87 -7.80
CA HIS A 445 8.21 12.09 -7.18
C HIS A 445 9.03 10.80 -7.23
N GLU A 446 10.36 10.88 -7.32
CA GLU A 446 11.24 9.71 -7.40
C GLU A 446 11.08 8.73 -6.24
N ARG A 447 10.79 9.25 -5.04
CA ARG A 447 10.55 8.44 -3.85
C ARG A 447 9.28 7.59 -3.94
N TYR A 448 8.34 7.88 -4.82
CA TYR A 448 7.09 7.12 -4.90
C TYR A 448 7.26 5.71 -5.47
N LEU A 449 8.38 5.39 -6.15
CA LEU A 449 8.66 4.00 -6.54
C LEU A 449 8.96 3.12 -5.32
N MET A 450 9.37 3.69 -4.18
CA MET A 450 9.65 2.95 -2.95
C MET A 450 8.45 2.13 -2.48
N TRP A 451 7.22 2.62 -2.63
CA TRP A 451 6.03 1.81 -2.33
C TRP A 451 5.95 0.55 -3.21
N GLY A 452 6.20 0.70 -4.51
CA GLY A 452 6.29 -0.41 -5.45
C GLY A 452 7.42 -1.38 -5.10
N ALA A 453 8.59 -0.85 -4.75
CA ALA A 453 9.76 -1.66 -4.32
C ALA A 453 9.43 -2.50 -3.08
N VAL A 454 8.91 -1.90 -2.01
CA VAL A 454 8.56 -2.62 -0.78
C VAL A 454 7.48 -3.66 -1.02
N VAL A 455 6.36 -3.29 -1.67
CA VAL A 455 5.24 -4.22 -1.87
C VAL A 455 5.62 -5.33 -2.86
N SER A 456 6.50 -5.07 -3.83
CA SER A 456 6.95 -6.08 -4.79
C SER A 456 7.80 -7.20 -4.17
N ALA A 457 8.29 -7.05 -2.94
CA ALA A 457 8.99 -8.10 -2.18
C ALA A 457 8.15 -9.38 -2.01
N VAL A 458 6.82 -9.28 -2.12
CA VAL A 458 5.92 -10.45 -2.15
C VAL A 458 6.23 -11.43 -3.29
N ALA A 459 6.97 -11.00 -4.33
CA ALA A 459 7.42 -11.84 -5.44
C ALA A 459 8.31 -13.00 -5.02
N LEU A 460 9.00 -12.89 -3.87
CA LEU A 460 9.76 -13.98 -3.27
C LEU A 460 8.89 -15.20 -2.95
N GLY A 461 7.60 -14.98 -2.66
CA GLY A 461 6.62 -16.05 -2.47
C GLY A 461 6.02 -16.63 -3.74
N VAL A 462 6.40 -16.11 -4.91
CA VAL A 462 5.78 -16.46 -6.20
C VAL A 462 6.75 -17.15 -7.15
N SER A 463 7.89 -16.52 -7.47
CA SER A 463 8.91 -17.13 -8.35
C SER A 463 10.25 -16.41 -8.29
N ILE A 464 11.33 -17.15 -8.59
CA ILE A 464 12.69 -16.60 -8.71
C ILE A 464 12.77 -15.51 -9.78
N ARG A 465 12.13 -15.72 -10.94
CA ARG A 465 12.11 -14.73 -12.03
C ARG A 465 11.57 -13.37 -11.55
N LEU A 466 10.44 -13.38 -10.86
CA LEU A 466 9.85 -12.14 -10.33
C LEU A 466 10.66 -11.56 -9.16
N THR A 467 11.37 -12.40 -8.42
CA THR A 467 12.31 -11.96 -7.38
C THR A 467 13.46 -11.15 -7.98
N VAL A 468 14.02 -11.58 -9.11
CA VAL A 468 15.05 -10.80 -9.84
C VAL A 468 14.48 -9.44 -10.28
N VAL A 469 13.26 -9.42 -10.82
CA VAL A 469 12.59 -8.17 -11.22
C VAL A 469 12.37 -7.24 -10.03
N HIS A 470 11.99 -7.78 -8.86
CA HIS A 470 11.88 -7.00 -7.63
C HIS A 470 13.20 -6.31 -7.27
N PHE A 471 14.34 -7.02 -7.31
CA PHE A 471 15.63 -6.41 -6.99
C PHE A 471 16.04 -5.33 -8.00
N VAL A 472 15.68 -5.46 -9.28
CA VAL A 472 15.87 -4.39 -10.27
C VAL A 472 15.03 -3.15 -9.92
N ILE A 473 13.77 -3.34 -9.52
CA ILE A 473 12.89 -2.25 -9.07
C ILE A 473 13.44 -1.58 -7.81
N SER A 474 13.89 -2.36 -6.83
CA SER A 474 14.52 -1.88 -5.59
C SER A 474 15.77 -1.05 -5.87
N LEU A 475 16.65 -1.54 -6.76
CA LEU A 475 17.84 -0.82 -7.18
C LEU A 475 17.50 0.49 -7.90
N ALA A 476 16.52 0.48 -8.81
CA ALA A 476 16.06 1.68 -9.51
C ALA A 476 15.48 2.72 -8.53
N SER A 477 14.63 2.29 -7.60
CA SER A 477 14.06 3.11 -6.54
C SER A 477 15.15 3.78 -5.69
N THR A 478 16.12 2.98 -5.26
CA THR A 478 17.28 3.43 -4.49
C THR A 478 18.11 4.45 -5.27
N ALA A 479 18.42 4.18 -6.53
CA ALA A 479 19.22 5.05 -7.39
C ALA A 479 18.58 6.43 -7.56
N MET A 480 17.26 6.51 -7.75
CA MET A 480 16.60 7.81 -7.89
C MET A 480 16.60 8.61 -6.58
N ILE A 481 16.39 7.97 -5.43
CA ILE A 481 16.46 8.64 -4.11
C ILE A 481 17.87 9.16 -3.85
N VAL A 482 18.89 8.31 -4.04
CA VAL A 482 20.29 8.70 -3.90
C VAL A 482 20.62 9.87 -4.81
N HIS A 483 20.17 9.84 -6.07
CA HIS A 483 20.39 10.94 -7.01
C HIS A 483 19.92 12.28 -6.46
N VAL A 484 18.71 12.33 -5.88
CA VAL A 484 18.15 13.58 -5.34
C VAL A 484 18.86 14.02 -4.06
N MET A 485 19.21 13.08 -3.18
CA MET A 485 20.03 13.38 -2.00
C MET A 485 21.38 14.00 -2.37
N LEU A 486 22.01 13.53 -3.46
CA LEU A 486 23.28 14.09 -3.95
C LEU A 486 23.08 15.46 -4.62
N ILE A 487 22.01 15.65 -5.40
CA ILE A 487 21.69 16.92 -6.06
C ILE A 487 21.42 18.04 -5.05
N ASP A 488 20.79 17.76 -3.91
CA ASP A 488 20.44 18.81 -2.94
C ASP A 488 21.65 19.58 -2.42
N LYS A 489 22.78 18.89 -2.18
CA LYS A 489 24.00 19.51 -1.66
C LYS A 489 25.04 19.84 -2.72
N LYS A 490 25.00 19.17 -3.87
CA LYS A 490 25.97 19.33 -4.97
C LYS A 490 27.42 19.38 -4.48
N LEU A 491 27.81 18.40 -3.66
CA LEU A 491 29.20 18.30 -3.20
C LEU A 491 30.10 17.98 -4.39
N ASP A 492 31.23 18.67 -4.55
CA ASP A 492 32.13 18.50 -5.71
C ASP A 492 32.54 17.04 -5.95
N ALA A 493 32.84 16.30 -4.87
CA ALA A 493 33.19 14.88 -4.91
C ALA A 493 32.07 13.97 -5.47
N THR A 494 30.82 14.45 -5.51
CA THR A 494 29.65 13.68 -5.93
C THR A 494 29.15 14.04 -7.33
N LEU A 495 29.70 15.08 -7.96
CA LEU A 495 29.33 15.52 -9.31
C LEU A 495 29.45 14.41 -10.37
N PRO A 496 30.52 13.59 -10.41
CA PRO A 496 30.61 12.50 -11.39
C PRO A 496 29.49 11.47 -11.23
N ALA A 497 29.07 11.18 -10.00
CA ALA A 497 27.98 10.26 -9.71
C ALA A 497 26.61 10.84 -10.12
N ILE A 498 26.40 12.14 -9.87
CA ILE A 498 25.20 12.87 -10.30
C ILE A 498 25.08 12.83 -11.83
N ASP A 499 26.16 13.13 -12.55
CA ASP A 499 26.16 13.13 -14.02
C ASP A 499 25.90 11.73 -14.59
N ALA A 500 26.50 10.68 -14.01
CA ALA A 500 26.22 9.30 -14.39
C ALA A 500 24.75 8.93 -14.19
N LEU A 501 24.15 9.26 -13.04
CA LEU A 501 22.74 8.98 -12.73
C LEU A 501 21.78 9.78 -13.61
N LYS A 502 22.17 10.99 -14.01
CA LYS A 502 21.43 11.82 -14.98
C LYS A 502 21.47 11.19 -16.38
N HIS A 503 22.62 10.67 -16.82
CA HIS A 503 22.78 10.03 -18.12
C HIS A 503 22.01 8.70 -18.24
N ILE A 504 21.96 7.92 -17.15
CA ILE A 504 21.28 6.61 -17.12
C ILE A 504 19.75 6.76 -17.06
N ARG A 505 19.22 7.91 -16.63
CA ARG A 505 17.78 8.17 -16.43
C ARG A 505 16.84 7.63 -17.53
N PRO A 506 17.00 7.93 -18.83
CA PRO A 506 16.12 7.39 -19.87
C PRO A 506 16.11 5.86 -19.93
N TYR A 507 17.29 5.24 -19.83
CA TYR A 507 17.42 3.79 -19.80
C TYR A 507 16.77 3.21 -18.55
N GLY A 508 16.96 3.86 -17.40
CA GLY A 508 16.26 3.56 -16.15
C GLY A 508 14.73 3.56 -16.32
N SER A 509 14.17 4.57 -16.97
CA SER A 509 12.73 4.63 -17.27
C SER A 509 12.26 3.44 -18.10
N VAL A 510 12.98 3.08 -19.16
CA VAL A 510 12.64 1.92 -20.01
C VAL A 510 12.70 0.62 -19.21
N VAL A 511 13.73 0.44 -18.38
CA VAL A 511 13.89 -0.75 -17.54
C VAL A 511 12.77 -0.85 -16.50
N VAL A 512 12.43 0.25 -15.82
CA VAL A 512 11.32 0.26 -14.84
C VAL A 512 10.00 -0.07 -15.54
N LEU A 513 9.71 0.54 -16.69
CA LEU A 513 8.50 0.26 -17.47
C LEU A 513 8.45 -1.20 -17.93
N ALA A 514 9.56 -1.79 -18.36
CA ALA A 514 9.64 -3.21 -18.69
C ALA A 514 9.37 -4.10 -17.47
N CYS A 515 9.90 -3.75 -16.30
CA CYS A 515 9.63 -4.46 -15.05
C CYS A 515 8.13 -4.39 -14.67
N VAL A 516 7.51 -3.20 -14.79
CA VAL A 516 6.07 -3.02 -14.56
C VAL A 516 5.25 -3.84 -15.56
N ALA A 517 5.64 -3.86 -16.84
CA ALA A 517 4.98 -4.67 -17.86
C ALA A 517 5.07 -6.18 -17.54
N VAL A 518 6.20 -6.65 -17.00
CA VAL A 518 6.32 -8.05 -16.54
C VAL A 518 5.37 -8.34 -15.38
N TYR A 519 5.24 -7.44 -14.41
CA TYR A 519 4.28 -7.60 -13.30
C TYR A 519 2.83 -7.60 -13.80
N LEU A 520 2.51 -6.69 -14.71
CA LEU A 520 1.20 -6.59 -15.34
C LEU A 520 0.87 -7.85 -16.14
N TRP A 521 1.82 -8.34 -16.94
CA TRP A 521 1.68 -9.60 -17.68
C TRP A 521 1.43 -10.78 -16.73
N ASN A 522 2.19 -10.89 -15.63
CA ASN A 522 1.98 -11.99 -14.67
C ASN A 522 0.64 -11.87 -13.92
N THR A 523 0.13 -10.65 -13.76
CA THR A 523 -1.21 -10.39 -13.21
C THR A 523 -2.31 -10.93 -14.12
N PHE A 524 -2.13 -10.92 -15.45
CA PHE A 524 -3.12 -11.43 -16.42
C PHE A 524 -2.88 -12.83 -16.93
N SER A 525 -1.61 -13.27 -16.95
CA SER A 525 -1.21 -14.48 -17.64
C SER A 525 -1.97 -15.68 -17.08
N THR A 526 -2.68 -16.35 -17.97
CA THR A 526 -3.37 -17.60 -17.69
C THR A 526 -2.36 -18.72 -17.84
N ARG A 527 -2.43 -19.74 -16.99
CA ARG A 527 -1.95 -21.05 -17.43
C ARG A 527 -2.99 -21.55 -18.42
N LEU A 528 -2.63 -21.68 -19.69
CA LEU A 528 -3.45 -22.42 -20.64
C LEU A 528 -3.68 -23.82 -20.05
N PRO A 529 -4.93 -24.30 -19.93
CA PRO A 529 -5.24 -25.64 -19.42
C PRO A 529 -4.57 -26.79 -20.20
N ALA A 530 -4.05 -26.50 -21.40
CA ALA A 530 -3.42 -27.48 -22.30
C ALA A 530 -2.13 -28.12 -21.74
N PHE A 531 -1.49 -27.53 -20.72
CA PHE A 531 -0.32 -28.10 -20.05
C PHE A 531 -0.63 -28.63 -18.64
N GLN A 532 -1.85 -29.14 -18.41
CA GLN A 532 -1.96 -30.25 -17.47
C GLN A 532 -1.27 -31.43 -18.13
N HIS A 533 -0.03 -31.70 -17.71
CA HIS A 533 0.63 -32.96 -17.97
C HIS A 533 -0.30 -34.03 -17.39
N ARG A 534 -1.20 -34.56 -18.23
CA ARG A 534 -1.92 -35.79 -17.96
C ARG A 534 -0.80 -36.79 -17.72
N GLU A 535 -0.57 -37.14 -16.46
CA GLU A 535 0.19 -38.33 -16.14
C GLU A 535 -0.56 -39.44 -16.88
N VAL A 536 0.00 -39.83 -18.03
CA VAL A 536 -0.32 -41.11 -18.63
C VAL A 536 0.02 -42.10 -17.53
N ARG A 537 -1.01 -42.68 -16.90
CA ARG A 537 -0.87 -43.88 -16.09
C ARG A 537 -0.27 -44.95 -17.01
N LEU A 538 1.05 -44.98 -17.12
CA LEU A 538 1.81 -46.14 -17.55
C LEU A 538 1.63 -47.17 -16.43
N GLY A 539 0.64 -48.04 -16.56
CA GLY A 539 0.36 -49.07 -15.57
C GLY A 539 -1.10 -49.54 -15.45
N ALA A 540 -1.95 -49.29 -16.45
CA ALA A 540 -3.18 -50.05 -16.60
C ALA A 540 -3.11 -50.83 -17.91
N THR A 541 -2.35 -51.93 -17.91
CA THR A 541 -2.57 -53.01 -18.87
C THR A 541 -4.01 -53.49 -18.70
N PRO A 542 -4.87 -53.40 -19.73
CA PRO A 542 -6.16 -54.04 -19.68
C PRO A 542 -5.92 -55.54 -19.74
N SER A 543 -6.24 -56.26 -18.66
CA SER A 543 -6.33 -57.71 -18.69
C SER A 543 -7.51 -58.09 -19.57
N VAL A 544 -7.24 -58.29 -20.86
CA VAL A 544 -8.16 -58.98 -21.78
C VAL A 544 -8.23 -60.43 -21.32
N SER A 545 -9.33 -60.77 -20.64
CA SER A 545 -9.68 -62.14 -20.33
C SER A 545 -10.15 -62.82 -21.62
N LEU A 546 -9.29 -63.64 -22.21
CA LEU A 546 -9.69 -64.65 -23.20
C LEU A 546 -10.32 -65.82 -22.44
N GLY A 547 -11.65 -65.86 -22.40
CA GLY A 547 -12.41 -67.05 -22.02
C GLY A 547 -12.68 -67.90 -23.26
N THR A 548 -12.09 -69.09 -23.30
CA THR A 548 -12.37 -70.15 -24.28
C THR A 548 -13.44 -71.12 -23.78
N GLY A 549 -14.35 -71.54 -24.67
CA GLY A 549 -15.20 -72.74 -24.54
C GLY A 549 -16.68 -72.43 -24.31
N ALA A 550 -17.52 -72.35 -25.35
CA ALA A 550 -18.15 -73.45 -26.08
C ALA A 550 -19.47 -73.93 -25.42
N GLY A 551 -20.57 -73.87 -26.18
CA GLY A 551 -21.77 -74.68 -25.91
C GLY A 551 -23.12 -73.98 -26.07
N GLY A 552 -23.63 -73.96 -27.31
CA GLY A 552 -25.00 -74.35 -27.69
C GLY A 552 -26.23 -73.71 -27.02
N GLY A 553 -27.17 -73.25 -27.86
CA GLY A 553 -28.60 -73.31 -27.52
C GLY A 553 -29.44 -72.14 -28.02
N LEU A 554 -30.23 -72.41 -29.05
CA LEU A 554 -31.37 -71.62 -29.55
C LEU A 554 -32.26 -71.03 -28.43
N SER A 555 -32.77 -69.81 -28.62
CA SER A 555 -34.22 -69.49 -28.76
C SER A 555 -34.52 -67.98 -28.60
N LEU A 556 -35.22 -67.41 -29.60
CA LEU A 556 -36.14 -66.25 -29.46
C LEU A 556 -37.46 -66.74 -28.81
N PRO A 557 -38.44 -65.92 -28.35
CA PRO A 557 -38.68 -64.49 -28.66
C PRO A 557 -39.21 -63.59 -27.48
N ALA A 558 -39.43 -62.30 -27.81
CA ALA A 558 -40.51 -61.39 -27.35
C ALA A 558 -40.64 -60.93 -25.87
N GLY A 559 -40.96 -59.63 -25.71
CA GLY A 559 -41.98 -59.18 -24.73
C GLY A 559 -41.56 -58.19 -23.65
N ASP A 560 -41.98 -56.93 -23.85
CA ASP A 560 -42.58 -55.98 -22.89
C ASP A 560 -41.81 -55.29 -21.74
N CYS A 561 -41.94 -53.96 -21.79
CA CYS A 561 -42.22 -52.96 -20.75
C CYS A 561 -42.16 -53.36 -19.26
N GLU A 562 -41.33 -52.64 -18.51
CA GLU A 562 -41.75 -51.57 -17.57
C GLU A 562 -40.58 -50.61 -17.29
#